data_AF-A0A2V8DSA1-F1
#
_entry.id   AF-A0A2V8DSA1-F1
#
_cell.length_a   1.000
_cell.length_b   1.000
_cell.length_c   1.000
_cell.angle_alpha   90.00
_cell.angle_beta   90.00
_cell.angle_gamma   90.00
#
_symmetry.space_group_name_H-M   'P 1'
#
loop_
_entity.id
_entity.type
_entity.pdbx_description
1 polymer ?
#
loop_
_entity_poly.entity_id
_entity_poly.type
_entity_poly.pdbx_seq_one_letter_code
_entity_poly.pdbx_strand_id
1 'polypeptide(L)'
;MIDAEGHAVVSTVDGKTVLAGVSPYDGMEVTTTLDKEHRPELVTVKANGHVYGATFADYRDTWEPAYLVIFPSQISWTIDGRPLADLKVTAFKSNPYVVFPVPAVVRQTVSK
;
A
#
# COMPACT_ATOMS: atom_id res chain seq x y z
N MET A 1 -8.07 17.24 1.57
CA MET A 1 -8.55 17.21 0.17
C MET A 1 -7.74 16.13 -0.51
N ILE A 2 -8.38 15.09 -1.05
CA ILE A 2 -7.69 14.14 -1.94
C ILE A 2 -8.00 14.67 -3.33
N ASP A 3 -7.05 15.41 -3.92
CA ASP A 3 -7.17 15.85 -5.30
C ASP A 3 -6.91 14.65 -6.20
N ALA A 4 -7.99 14.08 -6.71
CA ALA A 4 -7.95 13.04 -7.74
C ALA A 4 -7.95 13.71 -9.13
N GLU A 5 -6.87 14.43 -9.46
CA GLU A 5 -6.65 14.84 -10.85
C GLU A 5 -6.10 13.65 -11.63
N GLY A 6 -6.87 13.22 -12.65
CA GLY A 6 -6.69 11.99 -13.41
C GLY A 6 -5.47 11.96 -14.33
N HIS A 7 -4.27 11.90 -13.76
CA HIS A 7 -3.02 11.64 -14.49
C HIS A 7 -2.59 10.17 -14.45
N ALA A 8 -3.29 9.34 -13.69
CA ALA A 8 -3.03 7.90 -13.64
C ALA A 8 -3.64 7.20 -14.86
N VAL A 9 -2.80 6.52 -15.63
CA VAL A 9 -3.15 5.63 -16.72
C VAL A 9 -3.30 4.21 -16.18
N VAL A 10 -4.44 3.59 -16.45
CA VAL A 10 -4.69 2.18 -16.16
C VAL A 10 -4.51 1.39 -17.44
N SER A 11 -3.75 0.31 -17.39
CA SER A 11 -3.52 -0.58 -18.52
C SER A 11 -3.43 -2.04 -18.07
N THR A 12 -3.38 -2.95 -19.05
CA THR A 12 -3.17 -4.39 -18.80
C THR A 12 -1.93 -4.82 -19.56
N VAL A 13 -0.94 -5.38 -18.85
CA VAL A 13 0.31 -5.92 -19.43
C VAL A 13 0.47 -7.35 -18.92
N ASP A 14 0.67 -8.30 -19.83
CA ASP A 14 0.82 -9.73 -19.50
C ASP A 14 -0.30 -10.28 -18.59
N GLY A 15 -1.53 -9.79 -18.78
CA GLY A 15 -2.71 -10.17 -17.99
C GLY A 15 -2.79 -9.55 -16.60
N LYS A 16 -1.87 -8.65 -16.24
CA LYS A 16 -1.85 -7.92 -14.95
C LYS A 16 -2.27 -6.48 -15.12
N THR A 17 -2.99 -5.95 -14.13
CA THR A 17 -3.35 -4.54 -14.08
C THR A 17 -2.11 -3.71 -13.76
N VAL A 18 -1.86 -2.67 -14.54
CA VAL A 18 -0.75 -1.72 -14.36
C VAL A 18 -1.32 -0.32 -14.21
N LEU A 19 -0.97 0.35 -13.10
CA LEU A 19 -1.30 1.73 -12.80
C LEU A 19 -0.02 2.57 -12.99
N ALA A 20 -0.02 3.52 -13.91
CA ALA A 20 1.13 4.38 -14.17
C ALA A 20 0.74 5.85 -14.07
N GLY A 21 1.61 6.71 -13.56
CA GLY A 21 1.33 8.14 -13.50
C GLY A 21 2.57 8.95 -13.13
N VAL A 22 2.48 10.26 -13.34
CA VAL A 22 3.51 11.21 -12.90
C VAL A 22 2.91 12.05 -11.78
N SER A 23 3.56 12.06 -10.64
CA SER A 23 3.13 12.86 -9.50
C SER A 23 3.23 14.35 -9.85
N PRO A 24 2.14 15.12 -9.73
CA PRO A 24 2.14 16.55 -10.05
C PRO A 24 2.90 17.39 -9.02
N TYR A 25 3.26 16.83 -7.87
CA TYR A 25 3.89 17.54 -6.76
C TYR A 25 5.42 17.50 -6.80
N ASP A 26 5.99 16.38 -7.23
CA ASP A 26 7.43 16.12 -7.21
C ASP A 26 7.98 15.58 -8.55
N GLY A 27 7.11 15.39 -9.55
CA GLY A 27 7.49 14.90 -10.88
C GLY A 27 7.91 13.43 -10.91
N MET A 28 7.73 12.68 -9.82
CA MET A 28 8.10 11.26 -9.80
C MET A 28 7.20 10.44 -10.73
N GLU A 29 7.79 9.67 -11.62
CA GLU A 29 7.06 8.71 -12.45
C GLU A 29 6.89 7.41 -11.66
N VAL A 30 5.66 7.02 -11.39
CA VAL A 30 5.33 5.81 -10.63
C VAL A 30 4.61 4.83 -11.53
N THR A 31 5.02 3.57 -11.51
CA THR A 31 4.30 2.45 -12.14
C THR A 31 4.11 1.34 -11.12
N THR A 32 2.88 0.89 -10.93
CA THR A 32 2.49 -0.19 -10.02
C THR A 32 1.80 -1.28 -10.82
N THR A 33 2.39 -2.47 -10.84
CA THR A 33 1.77 -3.70 -11.34
C THR A 33 1.09 -4.42 -10.20
N LEU A 34 -0.15 -4.84 -10.40
CA LEU A 34 -0.96 -5.55 -9.42
C LEU A 34 -0.97 -7.06 -9.68
N ASP A 35 -1.04 -7.84 -8.61
CA ASP A 35 -1.30 -9.27 -8.66
C ASP A 35 -2.78 -9.58 -8.96
N LYS A 36 -3.14 -10.86 -9.02
CA LYS A 36 -4.50 -11.34 -9.31
C LYS A 36 -5.53 -10.97 -8.22
N GLU A 37 -5.07 -10.65 -7.01
CA GLU A 37 -5.90 -10.15 -5.91
C GLU A 37 -5.92 -8.61 -5.87
N HIS A 38 -5.38 -7.94 -6.89
CA HIS A 38 -5.27 -6.47 -7.00
C HIS A 38 -4.38 -5.83 -5.92
N ARG A 39 -3.38 -6.56 -5.43
CA ARG A 39 -2.37 -6.05 -4.48
C ARG A 39 -1.09 -5.67 -5.25
N PRO A 40 -0.27 -4.73 -4.76
CA PRO A 40 1.01 -4.42 -5.40
C PRO A 40 1.89 -5.67 -5.53
N GLU A 41 2.38 -5.96 -6.72
CA GLU A 41 3.36 -7.03 -6.95
C GLU A 41 4.73 -6.44 -7.29
N LEU A 42 4.73 -5.39 -8.11
CA LEU A 42 5.91 -4.63 -8.52
C LEU A 42 5.56 -3.14 -8.53
N VAL A 43 6.42 -2.33 -7.92
CA VAL A 43 6.38 -0.88 -8.01
C VAL A 43 7.72 -0.40 -8.57
N THR A 44 7.68 0.50 -9.54
CA THR A 44 8.86 1.26 -9.98
C THR A 44 8.59 2.74 -9.82
N VAL A 45 9.62 3.47 -9.40
CA VAL A 45 9.61 4.91 -9.25
C VAL A 45 10.84 5.48 -9.93
N LYS A 46 10.66 6.41 -10.88
CA LYS A 46 11.76 7.21 -11.41
C LYS A 46 11.84 8.52 -10.63
N ALA A 47 12.96 8.71 -9.94
CA ALA A 47 13.23 9.90 -9.16
C ALA A 47 14.73 10.17 -9.11
N ASN A 48 15.13 11.44 -9.09
CA ASN A 48 16.54 11.85 -8.94
C ASN A 48 17.51 11.20 -9.95
N GLY A 49 17.05 10.92 -11.18
CA GLY A 49 17.85 10.27 -12.22
C GLY A 49 18.05 8.75 -12.06
N HIS A 50 17.40 8.15 -11.07
CA HIS A 50 17.45 6.71 -10.79
C HIS A 50 16.09 6.05 -10.97
N VAL A 51 16.11 4.74 -11.23
CA VAL A 51 14.92 3.89 -11.19
C VAL A 51 14.97 3.03 -9.93
N TYR A 52 14.09 3.35 -8.98
CA TYR A 52 13.86 2.52 -7.81
C TYR A 52 12.81 1.46 -8.16
N GLY A 53 13.04 0.22 -7.78
CA GLY A 53 12.09 -0.87 -7.96
C GLY A 53 11.84 -1.60 -6.65
N ALA A 54 10.61 -2.06 -6.41
CA ALA A 54 10.27 -2.91 -5.28
C ALA A 54 9.31 -4.02 -5.71
N THR A 55 9.61 -5.27 -5.35
CA THR A 55 8.65 -6.38 -5.46
C THR A 55 8.09 -6.73 -4.09
N PHE A 56 6.84 -7.19 -4.09
CA PHE A 56 6.10 -7.52 -2.87
C PHE A 56 5.50 -8.91 -3.02
N ALA A 57 5.77 -9.78 -2.05
CA ALA A 57 5.32 -11.17 -2.09
C ALA A 57 4.91 -11.68 -0.70
N ASP A 58 4.34 -12.88 -0.70
CA ASP A 58 3.91 -13.60 0.50
C ASP A 58 3.05 -12.73 1.44
N TYR A 59 1.97 -12.17 0.89
CA TYR A 59 0.99 -11.38 1.63
C TYR A 59 0.34 -12.20 2.76
N ARG A 60 0.24 -11.60 3.95
CA ARG A 60 -0.32 -12.22 5.17
C ARG A 60 -1.24 -11.26 5.90
N ASP A 61 -2.21 -11.82 6.61
CA ASP A 61 -3.18 -11.14 7.47
C ASP A 61 -3.12 -11.64 8.93
N THR A 62 -2.16 -12.53 9.24
CA THR A 62 -2.11 -13.25 10.51
C THR A 62 -1.38 -12.53 11.64
N TRP A 63 -0.82 -11.34 11.40
CA TRP A 63 -0.01 -10.61 12.39
C TRP A 63 -0.82 -9.84 13.43
N GLU A 64 -2.09 -9.55 13.16
CA GLU A 64 -2.97 -8.87 14.12
C GLU A 64 -4.31 -9.61 14.26
N PRO A 65 -4.83 -9.75 15.50
CA PRO A 65 -6.17 -10.27 15.70
C PRO A 65 -7.21 -9.28 15.14
N ALA A 66 -7.97 -9.73 14.14
CA ALA A 66 -9.25 -9.17 13.70
C ALA A 66 -9.24 -7.77 13.04
N TYR A 67 -8.19 -7.37 12.33
CA TYR A 67 -8.26 -6.20 11.43
C TYR A 67 -7.80 -6.52 10.01
N LEU A 68 -8.57 -5.99 9.04
CA LEU A 68 -8.64 -6.33 7.62
C LEU A 68 -7.40 -5.96 6.78
N VAL A 69 -6.21 -5.94 7.37
CA VAL A 69 -5.00 -5.43 6.72
C VAL A 69 -4.09 -6.57 6.29
N ILE A 70 -4.09 -6.83 4.99
CA ILE A 70 -3.16 -7.77 4.34
C ILE A 70 -1.87 -7.01 4.03
N PHE A 71 -0.71 -7.55 4.42
CA PHE A 71 0.60 -6.90 4.23
C PHE A 71 1.65 -7.89 3.70
N PRO A 72 2.58 -7.51 2.81
CA PRO A 72 3.57 -8.44 2.25
C PRO A 72 4.60 -8.86 3.29
N SER A 73 4.94 -10.16 3.32
CA SER A 73 5.99 -10.67 4.21
C SER A 73 7.38 -10.72 3.59
N GLN A 74 7.48 -10.44 2.29
CA GLN A 74 8.74 -10.30 1.57
C GLN A 74 8.69 -9.04 0.70
N ILE A 75 9.74 -8.22 0.80
CA ILE A 75 9.89 -7.02 0.00
C ILE A 75 11.34 -6.95 -0.50
N SER A 76 11.55 -6.94 -1.82
CA SER A 76 12.88 -6.82 -2.43
C SER A 76 12.98 -5.49 -3.15
N TRP A 77 13.99 -4.70 -2.82
CA TRP A 77 14.26 -3.37 -3.36
C TRP A 77 15.43 -3.40 -4.32
N THR A 78 15.34 -2.58 -5.36
CA THR A 78 16.38 -2.37 -6.36
C THR A 78 16.59 -0.88 -6.64
N ILE A 79 17.80 -0.53 -7.06
CA ILE A 79 18.12 0.76 -7.69
C ILE A 79 18.84 0.48 -9.00
N ASP A 80 18.33 1.05 -10.09
CA ASP A 80 18.82 0.84 -11.46
C ASP A 80 18.98 -0.65 -11.82
N GLY A 81 18.01 -1.46 -11.39
CA GLY A 81 17.97 -2.91 -11.60
C GLY A 81 18.96 -3.72 -10.73
N ARG A 82 19.73 -3.07 -9.86
CA ARG A 82 20.64 -3.74 -8.92
C ARG A 82 19.98 -3.92 -7.56
N PRO A 83 20.18 -5.06 -6.88
CA PRO A 83 19.67 -5.26 -5.53
C PRO A 83 20.13 -4.15 -4.56
N LEU A 84 19.19 -3.63 -3.79
CA LEU A 84 19.43 -2.61 -2.76
C LEU A 84 19.17 -3.17 -1.36
N ALA A 85 18.06 -3.89 -1.17
CA ALA A 85 17.70 -4.51 0.10
C ALA A 85 16.71 -5.65 -0.10
N ASP A 86 16.81 -6.68 0.73
CA ASP A 86 15.81 -7.75 0.82
C ASP A 86 15.27 -7.79 2.25
N LEU A 87 13.98 -7.55 2.40
CA LEU A 87 13.32 -7.37 3.68
C LEU A 87 12.36 -8.52 3.95
N LYS A 88 12.53 -9.17 5.11
CA LYS A 88 11.56 -10.10 5.67
C LYS A 88 10.76 -9.41 6.76
N VAL A 89 9.46 -9.25 6.55
CA VAL A 89 8.57 -8.73 7.59
C VAL A 89 8.24 -9.86 8.55
N THR A 90 8.60 -9.67 9.82
CA THR A 90 8.39 -10.66 10.89
C THR A 90 7.21 -10.29 11.78
N ALA A 91 6.86 -9.01 11.85
CA ALA A 91 5.68 -8.48 12.51
C ALA A 91 5.20 -7.22 11.79
N PHE A 92 3.89 -7.03 11.74
CA PHE A 92 3.24 -5.82 11.24
C PHE A 92 2.17 -5.42 12.26
N LYS A 93 2.04 -4.12 12.52
CA LYS A 93 0.97 -3.58 13.35
C LYS A 93 0.27 -2.43 12.64
N SER A 94 -1.04 -2.48 12.49
CA SER A 94 -1.83 -1.39 11.94
C SER A 94 -2.13 -0.34 13.01
N ASN A 95 -2.57 0.85 12.58
CA ASN A 95 -2.84 1.96 13.50
C ASN A 95 -3.89 1.55 14.55
N PRO A 96 -3.63 1.74 15.86
CA PRO A 96 -4.58 1.37 16.89
C PRO A 96 -5.86 2.20 16.76
N TYR A 97 -7.00 1.55 16.63
CA TYR A 97 -8.28 2.24 16.75
C TYR A 97 -8.54 2.55 18.22
N VAL A 98 -8.61 3.84 18.57
CA VAL A 98 -8.98 4.26 19.92
C VAL A 98 -10.51 4.25 20.01
N VAL A 99 -11.08 3.24 20.66
CA VAL A 99 -12.49 3.26 21.05
C VAL A 99 -12.62 4.12 22.30
N PHE A 100 -13.16 5.33 22.15
CA PHE A 100 -13.52 6.15 23.30
C PHE A 100 -14.76 5.55 23.99
N PRO A 101 -14.80 5.49 25.34
CA PRO A 101 -16.02 5.11 26.04
C PRO A 101 -17.14 6.10 25.70
N VAL A 102 -18.37 5.60 25.56
CA VAL A 102 -19.55 6.47 25.37
C VAL A 102 -19.62 7.46 26.54
N PRO A 103 -19.54 8.78 26.31
CA PRO A 103 -19.61 9.77 27.37
C PRO A 103 -20.88 9.58 28.19
N ALA A 104 -20.80 9.77 29.51
CA ALA A 104 -21.94 9.56 30.42
C ALA A 104 -23.19 10.37 30.01
N VAL A 105 -22.99 11.54 29.40
CA VAL A 105 -24.04 12.43 28.88
C VAL A 105 -24.81 11.86 27.68
N VAL A 106 -24.24 10.90 26.94
CA VAL A 106 -24.86 10.27 25.76
C VAL A 106 -25.52 8.93 26.10
N ARG A 107 -25.34 8.42 27.34
CA ARG A 107 -26.05 7.22 27.78
C ARG A 107 -27.54 7.54 27.87
N GLN A 108 -28.28 7.22 26.81
CA GLN A 108 -29.73 7.30 26.83
C GLN A 108 -30.25 6.43 27.98
N THR A 109 -30.99 7.06 28.89
CA THR A 109 -31.79 6.35 29.88
C THR A 109 -32.82 5.57 29.10
N VAL A 110 -32.67 4.25 29.03
CA VAL A 110 -33.72 3.39 28.46
C VAL A 110 -34.91 3.49 29.41
N SER A 111 -35.92 4.28 29.05
CA SER A 111 -37.19 4.27 29.77
C SER A 111 -37.84 2.92 29.56
N LYS A 112 -38.07 2.21 30.67
CA LYS A 112 -38.86 0.98 30.72
C LYS A 112 -40.30 1.23 30.35
#